data_AF-A0A962YUD0-F1
#
_entry.id   AF-A0A962YUD0-F1
#
_cell.length_a   1.000
_cell.length_b   1.000
_cell.length_c   1.000
_cell.angle_alpha   90.00
_cell.angle_beta   90.00
_cell.angle_gamma   90.00
#
_symmetry.space_group_name_H-M   'P 1'
#
loop_
_entity.id
_entity.type
_entity.pdbx_description
1 polymer ?
#
loop_
_entity_poly.entity_id
_entity_poly.type
_entity_poly.pdbx_seq_one_letter_code
_entity_poly.pdbx_strand_id
1 'polypeptide(L)'
;KEINSLADLKGLKIRIPGFGAEVFSALGAVPQSLPGGEVYPALERGAIDAAEWVGPYDDEKLGFYKVAKFYYYPGWWEPGPVLSFYVNKEQWDKLPKPYQAAFEAAAAEANVGMLAAYDTKNPQAIQRLVQNGTQLRRYP
;
A
#
# COMPACT_ATOMS: atom_id res chain seq x y z
N LYS A 1 -12.64 -13.30 3.03
CA LYS A 1 -13.66 -13.83 2.10
C LYS A 1 -13.28 -13.45 0.67
N GLU A 2 -13.83 -14.10 -0.36
CA GLU A 2 -13.66 -13.65 -1.74
C GLU A 2 -14.56 -12.44 -2.03
N ILE A 3 -14.13 -11.61 -2.98
CA ILE A 3 -14.83 -10.47 -3.57
C ILE A 3 -15.09 -10.82 -5.04
N ASN A 4 -16.33 -11.14 -5.37
CA ASN A 4 -16.76 -11.55 -6.72
C ASN A 4 -17.74 -10.54 -7.35
N SER A 5 -18.25 -9.60 -6.56
CA SER A 5 -19.14 -8.55 -7.01
C SER A 5 -19.07 -7.33 -6.09
N LEU A 6 -19.67 -6.21 -6.50
CA LEU A 6 -19.81 -5.03 -5.65
C LEU A 6 -20.61 -5.31 -4.37
N ALA A 7 -21.52 -6.29 -4.38
CA ALA A 7 -22.28 -6.66 -3.18
C ALA A 7 -21.38 -7.17 -2.05
N ASP A 8 -20.23 -7.77 -2.38
CA ASP A 8 -19.28 -8.30 -1.39
C ASP A 8 -18.53 -7.19 -0.64
N LEU A 9 -18.50 -5.97 -1.20
CA LEU A 9 -17.90 -4.79 -0.56
C LEU A 9 -18.79 -4.21 0.53
N LYS A 10 -20.11 -4.47 0.50
CA LYS A 10 -21.04 -3.89 1.46
C LYS A 10 -20.71 -4.36 2.89
N GLY A 11 -20.43 -3.39 3.77
CA GLY A 11 -20.05 -3.62 5.16
C GLY A 11 -18.63 -4.17 5.35
N LEU A 12 -17.82 -4.30 4.29
CA LEU A 12 -16.44 -4.77 4.39
C LEU A 12 -15.60 -3.74 5.15
N LYS A 13 -15.10 -4.10 6.33
CA LYS A 13 -14.17 -3.26 7.09
C LYS A 13 -12.78 -3.39 6.48
N ILE A 14 -12.34 -2.40 5.73
CA ILE A 14 -11.08 -2.45 4.98
C ILE A 14 -10.13 -1.37 5.45
N ARG A 15 -8.88 -1.73 5.78
CA ARG A 15 -7.83 -0.73 5.92
C ARG A 15 -7.39 -0.27 4.54
N ILE A 16 -7.68 0.98 4.20
CA ILE A 16 -7.31 1.65 2.95
C ILE A 16 -7.30 3.17 3.19
N PRO A 17 -6.21 3.91 2.88
CA PRO A 17 -6.13 5.35 3.02
C PRO A 17 -6.47 6.08 1.70
N GLY A 18 -6.39 7.41 1.75
CA GLY A 18 -6.44 8.26 0.55
C GLY A 18 -7.78 8.21 -0.20
N PHE A 19 -7.73 8.54 -1.49
CA PHE A 19 -8.93 8.61 -2.33
C PHE A 19 -9.60 7.25 -2.55
N GLY A 20 -8.83 6.15 -2.45
CA GLY A 20 -9.37 4.80 -2.46
C GLY A 20 -10.41 4.58 -1.36
N ALA A 21 -10.18 5.13 -0.16
CA ALA A 21 -11.15 5.06 0.93
C ALA A 21 -12.50 5.68 0.58
N GLU A 22 -12.50 6.84 -0.10
CA GLU A 22 -13.74 7.52 -0.52
C GLU A 22 -14.52 6.66 -1.53
N VAL A 23 -13.83 6.07 -2.50
CA VAL A 23 -14.45 5.19 -3.49
C VAL A 23 -15.01 3.92 -2.83
N PHE A 24 -14.24 3.25 -1.98
CA PHE A 24 -14.72 2.06 -1.26
C PHE A 24 -15.90 2.38 -0.35
N SER A 25 -15.89 3.53 0.31
CA SER A 25 -17.04 4.00 1.11
C SER A 25 -18.28 4.21 0.24
N ALA A 26 -18.15 4.84 -0.93
CA ALA A 26 -19.26 5.01 -1.88
C ALA A 26 -19.80 3.66 -2.39
N LEU A 27 -18.95 2.63 -2.46
CA LEU A 27 -19.34 1.25 -2.80
C LEU A 27 -19.91 0.46 -1.62
N GLY A 28 -20.04 1.08 -0.44
CA GLY A 28 -20.68 0.51 0.75
C GLY A 28 -19.73 -0.22 1.71
N ALA A 29 -18.41 -0.16 1.50
CA ALA A 29 -17.43 -0.64 2.47
C ALA A 29 -17.28 0.34 3.65
N VAL A 30 -16.53 -0.07 4.66
CA VAL A 30 -16.22 0.72 5.86
C VAL A 30 -14.70 0.89 5.95
N PRO A 31 -14.14 1.92 5.31
CA PRO A 31 -12.70 2.18 5.36
C PRO A 31 -12.22 2.48 6.79
N GLN A 32 -11.04 2.00 7.14
CA GLN A 32 -10.36 2.32 8.40
C GLN A 32 -8.96 2.85 8.14
N SER A 33 -8.55 3.84 8.92
CA SER A 33 -7.18 4.35 8.92
C SER A 33 -6.44 3.77 10.12
N LEU A 34 -5.45 2.93 9.86
CA LEU A 34 -4.58 2.33 10.87
C LEU A 34 -3.11 2.54 10.49
N PRO A 35 -2.23 2.84 11.47
CA PRO A 35 -0.79 2.78 11.27
C PRO A 35 -0.33 1.39 10.81
N GLY A 36 0.75 1.31 10.03
CA GLY A 36 1.22 0.04 9.44
C GLY A 36 1.45 -1.09 10.43
N GLY A 37 2.00 -0.78 11.61
CA GLY A 37 2.25 -1.77 12.67
C GLY A 37 0.97 -2.34 13.32
N GLU A 38 -0.18 -1.69 13.12
CA GLU A 38 -1.47 -2.11 13.70
C GLU A 38 -2.32 -2.93 12.73
N VAL A 39 -1.99 -2.95 11.43
CA VAL A 39 -2.78 -3.61 10.40
C VAL A 39 -2.83 -5.13 10.60
N TYR A 40 -1.68 -5.78 10.84
CA TYR A 40 -1.64 -7.23 11.06
C TYR A 40 -2.42 -7.64 12.32
N PRO A 41 -2.20 -7.04 13.52
CA PRO A 41 -3.01 -7.35 14.69
C PRO A 41 -4.51 -7.11 14.49
N ALA A 42 -4.89 -6.08 13.73
CA ALA A 42 -6.29 -5.79 13.44
C ALA A 42 -6.94 -6.84 12.52
N LEU A 43 -6.21 -7.35 11.52
CA LEU A 43 -6.64 -8.50 10.70
C LEU A 43 -6.74 -9.77 11.54
N GLU A 44 -5.72 -10.08 12.34
CA GLU A 44 -5.65 -11.29 13.16
C GLU A 44 -6.82 -11.38 14.17
N ARG A 45 -7.20 -10.24 14.77
CA ARG A 45 -8.31 -10.15 15.72
C ARG A 45 -9.68 -9.98 15.05
N GLY A 46 -9.74 -9.85 13.72
CA GLY A 46 -10.98 -9.61 12.99
C GLY A 46 -11.61 -8.23 13.22
N ALA A 47 -10.82 -7.24 13.67
CA ALA A 47 -11.27 -5.86 13.76
C ALA A 47 -11.55 -5.28 12.35
N ILE A 48 -10.66 -5.58 11.41
CA ILE A 48 -10.82 -5.35 9.97
C ILE A 48 -10.91 -6.69 9.23
N ASP A 49 -11.64 -6.70 8.11
CA ASP A 49 -11.89 -7.86 7.27
C ASP A 49 -10.89 -7.96 6.10
N ALA A 50 -10.31 -6.83 5.71
CA ALA A 50 -9.35 -6.71 4.61
C ALA A 50 -8.37 -5.56 4.87
N ALA A 51 -7.22 -5.61 4.20
CA ALA A 51 -6.26 -4.51 4.19
C ALA A 51 -5.60 -4.42 2.82
N GLU A 52 -5.27 -3.20 2.43
CA GLU A 52 -4.28 -2.93 1.41
C GLU A 52 -3.06 -2.23 2.03
N TRP A 53 -1.92 -2.31 1.34
CA TRP A 53 -0.69 -1.67 1.79
C TRP A 53 0.18 -1.14 0.64
N VAL A 54 0.95 -1.99 -0.05
CA VAL A 54 1.79 -1.55 -1.16
C VAL A 54 1.85 -2.60 -2.26
N GLY A 55 2.26 -3.82 -1.91
CA GLY A 55 2.63 -4.82 -2.90
C GLY A 55 3.46 -5.96 -2.31
N PRO A 56 3.83 -6.94 -3.14
CA PRO A 56 4.27 -8.25 -2.66
C PRO A 56 5.41 -8.21 -1.63
N TYR A 57 6.42 -7.36 -1.84
CA TYR A 57 7.58 -7.30 -0.95
C TYR A 57 7.26 -6.81 0.46
N ASP A 58 6.47 -5.75 0.60
CA ASP A 58 6.15 -5.20 1.91
C ASP A 58 5.02 -5.98 2.59
N ASP A 59 4.03 -6.41 1.81
CA ASP A 59 2.90 -7.18 2.32
C ASP A 59 3.35 -8.55 2.87
N GLU A 60 4.37 -9.17 2.24
CA GLU A 60 5.03 -10.37 2.77
C GLU A 60 5.71 -10.10 4.11
N LYS A 61 6.46 -9.00 4.23
CA LYS A 61 7.14 -8.62 5.47
C LYS A 61 6.18 -8.32 6.61
N LEU A 62 5.06 -7.68 6.31
CA LEU A 62 3.98 -7.40 7.26
C LEU A 62 3.18 -8.66 7.62
N GLY A 63 3.34 -9.73 6.83
CA GLY A 63 2.85 -11.06 7.19
C GLY A 63 1.35 -11.26 6.95
N PHE A 64 0.67 -10.38 6.22
CA PHE A 64 -0.78 -10.45 6.02
C PHE A 64 -1.25 -11.80 5.50
N TYR A 65 -0.43 -12.47 4.67
CA TYR A 65 -0.72 -13.80 4.13
C TYR A 65 -0.99 -14.88 5.18
N LYS A 66 -0.52 -14.70 6.43
CA LYS A 66 -0.77 -15.63 7.53
C LYS A 66 -2.22 -15.60 8.03
N VAL A 67 -2.91 -14.47 7.85
CA VAL A 67 -4.27 -14.23 8.35
C VAL A 67 -5.28 -13.93 7.24
N ALA A 68 -4.82 -13.51 6.05
CA ALA A 68 -5.63 -13.23 4.87
C ALA A 68 -5.09 -13.98 3.65
N LYS A 69 -5.87 -14.95 3.14
CA LYS A 69 -5.42 -15.85 2.05
C LYS A 69 -5.55 -15.25 0.65
N PHE A 70 -6.52 -14.36 0.43
CA PHE A 70 -6.81 -13.83 -0.89
C PHE A 70 -6.08 -12.51 -1.10
N TYR A 71 -5.31 -12.42 -2.19
CA TYR A 71 -4.56 -11.23 -2.55
C TYR A 71 -5.05 -10.70 -3.89
N TYR A 72 -5.83 -9.62 -3.83
CA TYR A 72 -6.53 -9.04 -4.97
C TYR A 72 -5.66 -8.06 -5.76
N TYR A 73 -5.83 -8.04 -7.09
CA TYR A 73 -5.16 -7.10 -7.99
C TYR A 73 -6.06 -6.68 -9.18
N PRO A 74 -5.79 -5.52 -9.81
CA PRO A 74 -4.82 -4.50 -9.41
C PRO A 74 -5.34 -3.61 -8.27
N GLY A 75 -4.42 -2.97 -7.53
CA GLY A 75 -4.73 -1.85 -6.64
C GLY A 75 -5.04 -0.59 -7.46
N TRP A 76 -6.23 -0.55 -8.07
CA TRP A 76 -6.62 0.47 -9.05
C TRP A 76 -6.67 1.91 -8.52
N TRP A 77 -6.69 2.09 -7.19
CA TRP A 77 -6.60 3.40 -6.53
C TRP A 77 -5.17 3.97 -6.58
N GLU A 78 -4.15 3.12 -6.72
CA GLU A 78 -2.73 3.50 -6.67
C GLU A 78 -1.95 2.84 -7.81
N PRO A 79 -2.17 3.24 -9.08
CA PRO A 79 -1.46 2.66 -10.22
C PRO A 79 0.03 3.06 -10.28
N GLY A 80 0.43 4.09 -9.53
CA GLY A 80 1.80 4.61 -9.48
C GLY A 80 1.93 5.68 -8.40
N PRO A 81 1.81 5.32 -7.11
CA PRO A 81 1.92 6.28 -6.02
C PRO A 81 3.32 6.89 -5.98
N VAL A 82 3.40 8.21 -5.92
CA VAL A 82 4.65 8.96 -5.77
C VAL A 82 4.78 9.41 -4.32
N LEU A 83 5.90 9.07 -3.68
CA LEU A 83 6.20 9.56 -2.33
C LEU A 83 6.83 10.95 -2.41
N SER A 84 6.51 11.80 -1.44
CA SER A 84 6.90 13.21 -1.45
C SER A 84 7.79 13.54 -0.26
N PHE A 85 8.84 14.31 -0.50
CA PHE A 85 9.57 15.00 0.54
C PHE A 85 8.92 16.36 0.78
N TYR A 86 8.40 16.57 1.99
CA TYR A 86 7.87 17.85 2.41
C TYR A 86 8.93 18.62 3.20
N VAL A 87 9.26 19.82 2.73
CA VAL A 87 10.24 20.70 3.39
C VAL A 87 9.54 21.98 3.82
N ASN A 88 9.78 22.42 5.06
CA ASN A 88 9.30 23.71 5.51
C ASN A 88 9.86 24.82 4.61
N LYS A 89 8.99 25.69 4.09
CA LYS A 89 9.36 26.73 3.13
C LYS A 89 10.41 27.70 3.67
N GLU A 90 10.28 28.15 4.92
CA GLU A 90 11.24 29.10 5.50
C GLU A 90 12.63 28.48 5.69
N GLN A 91 12.69 27.20 6.04
CA GLN A 91 13.97 26.49 6.15
C GLN A 91 14.59 26.24 4.78
N TRP A 92 13.76 25.91 3.78
CA TRP A 92 14.20 25.78 2.40
C TRP A 92 14.82 27.09 1.87
N ASP A 93 14.14 28.21 2.08
CA ASP A 93 14.58 29.53 1.62
C ASP A 93 15.89 29.99 2.30
N LYS A 94 16.22 29.45 3.48
CA LYS A 94 17.49 29.69 4.19
C LYS A 94 18.67 28.85 3.64
N LEU A 95 18.41 27.80 2.87
CA LEU A 95 19.49 26.97 2.32
C LEU A 95 20.25 27.73 1.22
N PRO A 96 21.60 27.69 1.23
CA PRO A 96 22.39 28.13 0.08
C PRO A 96 21.97 27.40 -1.19
N LYS A 97 22.04 28.07 -2.35
CA LYS A 97 21.65 27.50 -3.65
C LYS A 97 22.28 26.13 -3.96
N PRO A 98 23.57 25.87 -3.65
CA PRO A 98 24.13 24.53 -3.84
C PRO A 98 23.44 23.44 -3.02
N TYR A 99 22.91 23.75 -1.84
CA TYR A 99 22.23 22.77 -0.98
C TYR A 99 20.77 22.54 -1.40
N GLN A 100 20.09 23.57 -1.92
CA GLN A 100 18.80 23.40 -2.58
C GLN A 100 18.95 22.43 -3.77
N ALA A 101 19.94 22.67 -4.64
CA ALA A 101 20.22 21.79 -5.78
C ALA A 101 20.62 20.36 -5.36
N ALA A 102 21.45 20.22 -4.33
CA ALA A 102 21.83 18.91 -3.80
C ALA A 102 20.62 18.14 -3.25
N PHE A 103 19.70 18.81 -2.56
CA PHE A 103 18.47 18.19 -2.05
C PHE A 103 17.56 17.73 -3.18
N GLU A 104 17.34 18.57 -4.20
CA GLU A 104 16.53 18.21 -5.37
C GLU A 104 17.11 17.01 -6.12
N ALA A 105 18.43 16.98 -6.33
CA ALA A 105 19.13 15.87 -6.96
C ALA A 105 18.99 14.57 -6.14
N ALA A 106 19.20 14.64 -4.82
CA ALA A 106 19.05 13.49 -3.93
C ALA A 106 17.60 12.98 -3.87
N ALA A 107 16.61 13.88 -3.89
CA ALA A 107 15.20 13.50 -3.91
C ALA A 107 14.84 12.78 -5.23
N ALA A 108 15.34 13.26 -6.36
CA ALA A 108 15.15 12.61 -7.65
C ALA A 108 15.81 11.22 -7.70
N GLU A 109 17.04 11.11 -7.22
CA GLU A 109 17.74 9.82 -7.09
C GLU A 109 16.99 8.85 -6.18
N ALA A 110 16.55 9.31 -5.01
CA ALA A 110 15.77 8.49 -4.07
C ALA A 110 14.46 7.99 -4.68
N ASN A 111 13.76 8.82 -5.45
CA ASN A 111 12.52 8.43 -6.14
C ASN A 111 12.78 7.29 -7.14
N VAL A 112 13.80 7.43 -8.00
CA VAL A 112 14.14 6.39 -8.99
C VAL A 112 14.66 5.13 -8.31
N GLY A 113 15.53 5.28 -7.31
CA GLY A 113 16.10 4.17 -6.55
C GLY A 113 15.04 3.36 -5.81
N MET A 114 14.02 4.03 -5.25
CA MET A 114 12.89 3.36 -4.60
C MET A 114 12.09 2.51 -5.58
N LEU A 115 11.72 3.08 -6.74
CA LEU A 115 10.98 2.33 -7.77
C LEU A 115 11.77 1.11 -8.25
N ALA A 116 13.04 1.31 -8.60
CA ALA A 116 13.92 0.22 -9.04
C ALA A 116 14.07 -0.89 -7.97
N ALA A 117 14.09 -0.52 -6.69
CA ALA A 117 14.12 -1.48 -5.60
C ALA A 117 12.83 -2.31 -5.54
N TYR A 118 11.64 -1.71 -5.69
CA TYR A 118 10.38 -2.46 -5.75
C TYR A 118 10.31 -3.37 -6.97
N ASP A 119 10.71 -2.89 -8.16
CA ASP A 119 10.74 -3.69 -9.38
C ASP A 119 11.65 -4.92 -9.24
N THR A 120 12.75 -4.78 -8.51
CA THR A 120 13.68 -5.90 -8.24
C THR A 120 13.13 -6.87 -7.20
N LYS A 121 12.46 -6.37 -6.16
CA LYS A 121 12.08 -7.17 -4.97
C LYS A 121 10.72 -7.85 -5.11
N ASN A 122 9.76 -7.20 -5.74
CA ASN A 122 8.39 -7.70 -5.87
C ASN A 122 8.27 -9.05 -6.60
N PRO A 123 9.01 -9.31 -7.71
CA PRO A 123 8.92 -10.59 -8.42
C PRO A 123 9.29 -11.80 -7.56
N GLN A 124 10.28 -11.67 -6.68
CA GLN A 124 10.66 -12.77 -5.78
C GLN A 124 9.69 -12.91 -4.62
N ALA A 125 9.20 -11.79 -4.08
CA ALA A 125 8.23 -11.81 -2.98
C ALA A 125 6.89 -12.43 -3.39
N ILE A 126 6.39 -12.14 -4.59
CA ILE A 126 5.13 -12.72 -5.06
C ILE A 126 5.23 -14.24 -5.23
N GLN A 127 6.38 -14.75 -5.68
CA GLN A 127 6.62 -16.19 -5.76
C GLN A 127 6.59 -16.84 -4.37
N ARG A 128 7.25 -16.24 -3.38
CA ARG A 128 7.23 -16.74 -2.00
C ARG A 128 5.84 -16.68 -1.38
N LEU A 129 5.07 -15.62 -1.61
CA LEU A 129 3.68 -15.53 -1.15
C LEU A 129 2.84 -16.69 -1.70
N VAL A 130 2.90 -16.93 -3.02
CA VAL A 130 2.16 -18.04 -3.66
C VAL A 130 2.61 -19.40 -3.11
N GLN A 131 3.93 -19.61 -2.94
CA GLN A 131 4.47 -20.83 -2.33
C GLN A 131 3.97 -21.04 -0.89
N ASN A 132 3.73 -19.95 -0.16
CA ASN A 132 3.18 -19.97 1.19
C ASN A 132 1.64 -20.02 1.23
N GLY A 133 0.98 -20.30 0.11
CA GLY A 133 -0.46 -20.52 0.04
C GLY A 133 -1.31 -19.26 -0.17
N THR A 134 -0.70 -18.12 -0.45
CA THR A 134 -1.43 -16.93 -0.91
C THR A 134 -2.12 -17.22 -2.24
N GLN A 135 -3.39 -16.86 -2.34
CA GLN A 135 -4.21 -17.04 -3.52
C GLN A 135 -4.41 -15.71 -4.24
N LEU A 136 -3.73 -15.55 -5.38
CA LEU A 136 -3.89 -14.36 -6.21
C LEU A 136 -5.28 -14.35 -6.84
N ARG A 137 -5.94 -13.19 -6.82
CA ARG A 137 -7.26 -12.97 -7.41
C ARG A 137 -7.25 -11.68 -8.21
N ARG A 138 -7.76 -11.74 -9.43
CA ARG A 138 -8.09 -10.51 -10.16
C ARG A 138 -9.46 -10.04 -9.67
N TYR A 139 -9.64 -8.73 -9.49
CA TYR A 139 -11.00 -8.19 -9.33
C TYR A 139 -11.86 -8.55 -10.56
N PRO A 140 -13.16 -8.87 -10.36
CA PRO A 140 -14.09 -9.27 -11.41
C PRO A 140 -14.38 -8.14 -12.41
#